data_AF-A0A6V8D6S1-F1
#
_entry.id   AF-A0A6V8D6S1-F1
#
_cell.length_a   1.000
_cell.length_b   1.000
_cell.length_c   1.000
_cell.angle_alpha   90.00
_cell.angle_beta   90.00
_cell.angle_gamma   90.00
#
_symmetry.space_group_name_H-M   'P 1'
#
loop_
_entity.id
_entity.type
_entity.pdbx_description
1 polymer ?
#
loop_
_entity_poly.entity_id
_entity_poly.type
_entity_poly.pdbx_seq_one_letter_code
_entity_poly.pdbx_strand_id
1 'polypeptide(L)'
;MKHDEEAQVHILEMLTLFWLFFMSATFLIRVHVPDAPSVAHDASLEIAGDDAVRYALGLEAEVQGENRLEELLSNGELDAACTMLQDSIAVGKEANCWLTQNSGVATPYGRTGTPAGGTVTVHHLVVVNADAWTVTLDVWARGGAA
;
A
#
# COMPACT_ATOMS: atom_id res chain seq x y z
N MET A 1 36.85 -39.38 -44.20
CA MET A 1 36.72 -37.95 -44.56
C MET A 1 35.30 -37.44 -44.43
N LYS A 2 34.33 -37.79 -45.30
CA LYS A 2 32.94 -37.27 -45.19
C LYS A 2 32.21 -37.65 -43.88
N HIS A 3 32.47 -38.86 -43.36
CA HIS A 3 31.93 -39.33 -42.08
C HIS A 3 32.55 -38.65 -40.85
N ASP A 4 33.80 -38.17 -40.96
CA ASP A 4 34.49 -37.50 -39.85
C ASP A 4 33.98 -36.06 -39.68
N GLU A 5 33.65 -35.40 -40.79
CA GLU A 5 33.02 -34.07 -40.79
C GLU A 5 31.62 -34.12 -40.19
N GLU A 6 30.82 -35.13 -40.51
CA GLU A 6 29.47 -35.32 -39.97
C GLU A 6 29.49 -35.63 -38.46
N ALA A 7 30.42 -36.48 -38.02
CA ALA A 7 30.64 -36.74 -36.61
C ALA A 7 31.11 -35.50 -35.84
N GLN A 8 31.99 -34.69 -36.44
CA GLN A 8 32.48 -33.45 -35.85
C GLN A 8 31.38 -32.40 -35.72
N VAL A 9 30.51 -32.25 -36.72
CA VAL A 9 29.34 -31.34 -36.66
C VAL A 9 28.39 -31.77 -35.56
N HIS A 10 28.12 -33.08 -35.44
CA HIS A 10 27.22 -33.58 -34.39
C HIS A 10 27.77 -33.35 -32.97
N ILE A 11 29.09 -33.50 -32.79
CA ILE A 11 29.75 -33.18 -31.51
C ILE A 11 29.70 -31.67 -31.23
N LEU A 12 29.92 -30.83 -32.24
CA LEU A 12 29.84 -29.37 -32.09
C LEU A 12 28.43 -28.94 -31.70
N GLU A 13 27.40 -29.51 -32.32
CA GLU A 13 26.00 -29.26 -32.02
C GLU A 13 25.66 -29.64 -30.57
N MET A 14 26.06 -30.84 -30.12
CA MET A 14 25.86 -31.25 -28.72
C MET A 14 26.55 -30.32 -27.72
N LEU A 15 27.77 -29.86 -28.03
CA LEU A 15 28.54 -28.97 -27.15
C LEU A 15 27.95 -27.55 -27.10
N THR A 16 27.46 -27.05 -28.24
CA THR A 16 26.77 -25.75 -28.30
C THR A 16 25.43 -25.76 -27.58
N LEU A 17 24.64 -26.84 -27.69
CA LEU A 17 23.39 -27.00 -26.92
C LEU A 17 23.64 -27.11 -25.42
N PHE A 18 24.64 -27.89 -25.02
CA PHE A 18 25.10 -27.96 -23.63
C PHE A 18 25.51 -26.57 -23.12
N TRP A 19 26.29 -25.82 -23.90
CA TRP A 19 26.74 -24.49 -23.53
C TRP A 19 25.59 -23.49 -23.39
N LEU A 20 24.65 -23.47 -24.35
CA LEU A 20 23.46 -22.62 -24.27
C LEU A 20 22.61 -22.95 -23.04
N PHE A 21 22.42 -24.24 -22.75
CA PHE A 21 21.71 -24.69 -21.55
C PHE A 21 22.40 -24.17 -20.29
N PHE A 22 23.71 -24.38 -20.14
CA PHE A 22 24.44 -23.93 -18.95
C PHE A 22 24.46 -22.40 -18.79
N MET A 23 24.61 -21.65 -19.87
CA MET A 23 24.57 -20.18 -19.83
C MET A 23 23.18 -19.66 -19.44
N SER A 24 22.10 -20.26 -19.97
CA SER A 24 20.72 -19.90 -19.60
C SER A 24 20.38 -20.27 -18.14
N ALA A 25 20.80 -21.45 -17.67
CA ALA A 25 20.55 -21.90 -16.31
C ALA A 25 21.30 -21.04 -15.28
N THR A 26 22.55 -20.70 -15.56
CA THR A 26 23.35 -19.81 -14.70
C THR A 26 22.73 -18.42 -14.63
N PHE A 27 22.18 -17.92 -15.75
CA PHE A 27 21.42 -16.67 -15.76
C PHE A 27 20.20 -16.75 -14.84
N LEU A 28 19.34 -17.76 -15.00
CA LEU A 28 18.11 -17.93 -14.18
C LEU A 28 18.41 -18.05 -12.67
N ILE A 29 19.48 -18.76 -12.28
CA ILE A 29 19.86 -18.89 -10.86
C ILE A 29 20.34 -17.55 -10.27
N ARG A 30 20.95 -16.69 -11.09
CA ARG A 30 21.46 -15.38 -10.66
C ARG A 30 20.45 -14.24 -10.79
N VAL A 31 19.31 -14.47 -11.44
CA VAL A 31 18.21 -13.50 -11.39
C VAL A 31 17.66 -13.53 -9.97
N HIS A 32 18.16 -12.61 -9.15
CA HIS A 32 17.52 -12.26 -7.89
C HIS A 32 16.23 -11.52 -8.25
N VAL A 33 15.11 -12.25 -8.31
CA VAL A 33 13.79 -11.63 -8.26
C VAL A 33 13.62 -11.21 -6.81
N PRO A 34 13.60 -9.91 -6.49
CA PRO A 34 13.29 -9.49 -5.13
C PRO A 34 11.94 -10.12 -4.77
N ASP A 35 11.87 -10.77 -3.60
CA ASP A 35 10.61 -11.32 -3.12
C ASP A 35 9.55 -10.22 -3.20
N ALA A 36 8.41 -10.54 -3.80
CA ALA A 36 7.30 -9.60 -3.83
C ALA A 36 6.98 -9.22 -2.37
N PRO A 37 6.72 -7.94 -2.07
CA PRO A 37 6.24 -7.56 -0.75
C PRO A 37 5.04 -8.47 -0.42
N SER A 38 5.04 -9.01 0.79
CA SER A 38 4.02 -9.99 1.21
C SER A 38 2.64 -9.37 1.04
N VAL A 39 1.88 -9.89 0.08
CA VAL A 39 0.50 -9.45 -0.22
C VAL A 39 -0.37 -9.45 1.05
N ALA A 40 -0.11 -10.37 1.98
CA ALA A 40 -0.84 -10.45 3.24
C ALA A 40 -0.52 -9.30 4.20
N HIS A 41 0.74 -8.81 4.23
CA HIS A 41 1.11 -7.68 5.07
C HIS A 41 0.46 -6.39 4.56
N ASP A 42 0.55 -6.13 3.26
CA ASP A 42 -0.04 -4.93 2.65
C ASP A 42 -1.57 -4.94 2.75
N ALA A 43 -2.21 -6.09 2.48
CA ALA A 43 -3.65 -6.25 2.64
C ALA A 43 -4.11 -5.99 4.08
N SER A 44 -3.33 -6.41 5.08
CA SER A 44 -3.68 -6.15 6.48
C SER A 44 -3.61 -4.66 6.85
N LEU A 45 -2.71 -3.89 6.23
CA LEU A 45 -2.60 -2.45 6.45
C LEU A 45 -3.72 -1.70 5.71
N GLU A 46 -4.00 -2.09 4.47
CA GLU A 46 -5.11 -1.57 3.68
C GLU A 46 -6.45 -1.74 4.39
N ILE A 47 -6.74 -2.97 4.85
CA ILE A 47 -7.98 -3.28 5.60
C ILE A 47 -8.07 -2.43 6.87
N ALA A 48 -6.97 -2.19 7.58
CA ALA A 48 -7.00 -1.37 8.79
C ALA A 48 -7.33 0.10 8.48
N GLY A 49 -6.84 0.66 7.37
CA GLY A 49 -7.21 2.00 6.93
C GLY A 49 -8.67 2.07 6.48
N ASP A 50 -9.13 1.09 5.70
CA ASP A 50 -10.51 0.99 5.23
C ASP A 50 -11.51 0.85 6.39
N ASP A 51 -11.21 -0.02 7.35
CA ASP A 51 -12.07 -0.26 8.51
C ASP A 51 -12.16 0.98 9.41
N ALA A 52 -11.07 1.74 9.57
CA ALA A 52 -11.07 2.99 10.32
C ALA A 52 -12.03 4.04 9.70
N VAL A 53 -11.99 4.21 8.38
CA VAL A 53 -12.89 5.14 7.69
C VAL A 53 -14.33 4.65 7.72
N ARG A 54 -14.57 3.35 7.47
CA ARG A 54 -15.92 2.77 7.54
C ARG A 54 -16.51 2.87 8.95
N TYR A 55 -15.68 2.65 9.97
CA TYR A 55 -16.09 2.83 11.36
C TYR A 55 -16.54 4.27 11.61
N ALA A 56 -15.75 5.26 11.20
CA ALA A 56 -16.08 6.67 11.35
C ALA A 56 -17.37 7.09 10.61
N LEU A 57 -17.60 6.56 9.42
CA LEU A 57 -18.84 6.77 8.64
C LEU A 57 -20.06 6.05 9.25
N GLY A 58 -19.83 5.01 10.05
CA GLY A 58 -20.89 4.26 10.74
C GLY A 58 -21.27 4.83 12.12
N LEU A 59 -20.52 5.79 12.64
CA LEU A 59 -20.84 6.46 13.90
C LEU A 59 -21.93 7.52 13.69
N GLU A 60 -22.93 7.53 14.58
CA GLU A 60 -23.96 8.56 14.59
C GLU A 60 -23.36 9.94 14.91
N ALA A 61 -23.89 10.99 14.29
CA ALA A 61 -23.53 12.38 14.60
C ALA A 61 -23.97 12.74 16.04
N GLU A 62 -23.19 13.56 16.74
CA GLU A 62 -23.52 13.98 18.11
C GLU A 62 -24.52 15.15 18.12
N VAL A 63 -24.36 16.10 17.20
CA VAL A 63 -25.20 17.31 17.12
C VAL A 63 -26.00 17.32 15.82
N GLN A 64 -25.32 17.23 14.67
CA GLN A 64 -25.96 17.33 13.36
C GLN A 64 -25.10 16.69 12.25
N GLY A 65 -25.75 15.97 11.33
CA GLY A 65 -25.10 15.28 10.21
C GLY A 65 -25.64 13.86 10.04
N GLU A 66 -25.28 13.17 8.96
CA GLU A 66 -25.64 11.75 8.80
C GLU A 66 -24.73 10.85 9.63
N ASN A 67 -23.45 11.23 9.77
CA ASN A 67 -22.47 10.53 10.59
C ASN A 67 -21.49 11.49 11.26
N ARG A 68 -20.72 10.95 12.22
CA ARG A 68 -19.76 11.73 13.01
C ARG A 68 -18.64 12.33 12.17
N LEU A 69 -18.18 11.64 11.13
CA LEU A 69 -17.10 12.15 10.26
C LEU A 69 -17.56 13.37 9.46
N GLU A 70 -18.74 13.31 8.86
CA GLU A 70 -19.35 14.41 8.12
C GLU A 70 -19.58 15.62 9.01
N GLU A 71 -20.06 15.40 10.24
CA GLU A 71 -20.24 16.46 11.23
C GLU A 71 -18.92 17.22 11.46
N LEU A 72 -17.84 16.51 11.79
CA LEU A 72 -16.54 17.11 12.08
C LEU A 72 -15.96 17.83 10.85
N LEU A 73 -16.11 17.25 9.65
CA LEU A 73 -15.68 17.88 8.40
C LEU A 73 -16.49 19.14 8.08
N SER A 74 -17.80 19.13 8.33
CA SER A 74 -18.69 20.28 8.09
C SER A 74 -18.41 21.44 9.04
N ASN A 75 -18.01 21.14 10.28
CA ASN A 75 -17.66 22.13 11.29
C ASN A 75 -16.21 22.64 11.16
N GLY A 76 -15.42 22.08 10.25
CA GLY A 76 -14.00 22.42 10.10
C GLY A 76 -13.12 21.89 11.24
N GLU A 77 -13.59 20.90 12.00
CA GLU A 77 -12.87 20.26 13.11
C GLU A 77 -11.92 19.17 12.59
N LEU A 78 -11.02 19.57 11.69
CA LEU A 78 -10.15 18.66 10.92
C LEU A 78 -9.19 17.84 11.80
N ASP A 79 -8.63 18.45 12.84
CA ASP A 79 -7.79 17.74 13.82
C ASP A 79 -8.58 16.69 14.61
N ALA A 80 -9.84 16.98 14.97
CA ALA A 80 -10.69 16.03 15.67
C ALA A 80 -11.11 14.87 14.75
N ALA A 81 -11.45 15.16 13.49
CA ALA A 81 -11.75 14.16 12.47
C ALA A 81 -10.58 13.19 12.28
N CYS A 82 -9.37 13.73 12.08
CA CYS A 82 -8.17 12.91 11.93
C CYS A 82 -7.78 12.16 13.19
N THR A 83 -7.93 12.76 14.37
CA THR A 83 -7.65 12.07 15.64
C THR A 83 -8.58 10.87 15.83
N MET A 84 -9.87 11.05 15.56
CA MET A 84 -10.87 9.96 15.60
C MET A 84 -10.50 8.83 14.64
N LEU A 85 -10.18 9.17 13.39
CA LEU A 85 -9.75 8.17 12.39
C LEU A 85 -8.50 7.42 12.86
N GLN A 86 -7.51 8.13 13.38
CA GLN A 86 -6.28 7.52 13.89
C GLN A 86 -6.50 6.65 15.13
N ASP A 87 -7.42 7.03 16.02
CA ASP A 87 -7.77 6.23 17.20
C ASP A 87 -8.58 4.98 16.85
N SER A 88 -9.23 4.96 15.69
CA SER A 88 -9.94 3.78 15.18
C SER A 88 -9.05 2.77 14.46
N ILE A 89 -7.77 3.09 14.22
CA ILE A 89 -6.80 2.16 13.63
C ILE A 89 -6.54 0.99 14.57
N ALA A 90 -6.52 -0.23 14.01
CA ALA A 90 -6.26 -1.45 14.76
C ALA A 90 -4.95 -1.40 15.56
N VAL A 91 -4.97 -1.99 16.77
CA VAL A 91 -3.81 -2.04 17.68
C VAL A 91 -2.59 -2.65 16.97
N GLY A 92 -1.42 -2.05 17.19
CA GLY A 92 -0.17 -2.47 16.54
C GLY A 92 0.06 -1.83 15.17
N LYS A 93 -0.80 -0.90 14.74
CA LYS A 93 -0.61 -0.05 13.56
C LYS A 93 -0.69 1.42 13.96
N GLU A 94 -0.17 2.27 13.08
CA GLU A 94 -0.24 3.72 13.16
C GLU A 94 -0.65 4.29 11.81
N ALA A 95 -1.25 5.48 11.83
CA ALA A 95 -1.59 6.16 10.60
C ALA A 95 -1.38 7.67 10.66
N ASN A 96 -0.92 8.25 9.56
CA ASN A 96 -1.03 9.68 9.30
C ASN A 96 -2.32 9.95 8.54
N CYS A 97 -3.01 11.01 8.93
CA CYS A 97 -4.26 11.42 8.31
C CYS A 97 -4.06 12.72 7.54
N TRP A 98 -4.44 12.70 6.27
CA TRP A 98 -4.40 13.84 5.38
C TRP A 98 -5.80 14.13 4.85
N LEU A 99 -6.20 15.39 4.94
CA LEU A 99 -7.50 15.83 4.46
C LEU A 99 -7.30 16.82 3.32
N THR A 100 -8.15 16.68 2.31
CA THR A 100 -8.24 17.61 1.19
C THR A 100 -9.69 17.99 0.96
N GLN A 101 -9.99 19.28 0.92
CA GLN A 101 -11.30 19.78 0.51
C GLN A 101 -11.28 20.11 -0.98
N ASN A 102 -12.22 19.55 -1.74
CA ASN A 102 -12.34 19.66 -3.18
C ASN A 102 -11.01 19.32 -3.88
N SER A 103 -10.52 20.20 -4.76
CA SER A 103 -9.22 20.09 -5.43
C SER A 103 -8.09 20.82 -4.69
N GLY A 104 -8.22 20.96 -3.37
CA GLY A 104 -7.25 21.66 -2.52
C GLY A 104 -5.93 20.92 -2.35
N VAL A 105 -5.07 21.46 -1.49
CA VAL A 105 -3.81 20.82 -1.10
C VAL A 105 -4.06 19.88 0.07
N ALA A 106 -3.65 18.62 -0.06
CA ALA A 106 -3.69 17.66 1.03
C ALA A 106 -2.81 18.13 2.20
N THR A 107 -3.42 18.30 3.36
CA THR A 107 -2.75 18.81 4.57
C THR A 107 -2.89 17.76 5.68
N PRO A 108 -1.82 17.49 6.45
CA PRO A 108 -1.89 16.54 7.55
C PRO A 108 -2.56 17.19 8.76
N TYR A 109 -3.41 16.44 9.44
CA TYR A 109 -4.06 16.85 10.70
C TYR A 109 -3.96 15.76 11.76
N GLY A 110 -4.14 16.13 13.02
CA GLY A 110 -4.00 15.23 14.16
C GLY A 110 -2.53 14.86 14.43
N ARG A 111 -2.28 13.61 14.81
CA ARG A 111 -0.93 13.14 15.14
C ARG A 111 -0.17 12.78 13.87
N THR A 112 0.98 13.39 13.64
CA THR A 112 1.86 13.01 12.52
C THR A 112 3.07 12.22 13.02
N GLY A 113 3.23 10.99 12.55
CA GLY A 113 4.37 10.12 12.79
C GLY A 113 5.26 9.97 11.55
N THR A 114 6.47 9.42 11.75
CA THR A 114 7.34 8.98 10.65
C THR A 114 7.21 7.46 10.52
N PRO A 115 6.85 6.92 9.34
CA PRO A 115 6.71 5.48 9.17
C PRO A 115 8.01 4.75 9.44
N ALA A 116 7.93 3.67 10.24
CA ALA A 116 9.09 2.85 10.59
C ALA A 116 9.42 1.76 9.54
N GLY A 117 8.61 1.64 8.48
CA GLY A 117 8.73 0.59 7.47
C GLY A 117 7.74 0.76 6.32
N GLY A 118 7.33 -0.35 5.71
CA GLY A 118 6.33 -0.36 4.63
C GLY A 118 5.05 0.36 5.03
N THR A 119 4.62 1.28 4.17
CA THR A 119 3.42 2.10 4.37
C THR A 119 2.44 1.83 3.23
N VAL A 120 1.18 1.68 3.57
CA VAL A 120 0.07 1.56 2.61
C VAL A 120 -0.80 2.79 2.74
N THR A 121 -1.12 3.41 1.62
CA THR A 121 -1.99 4.59 1.56
C THR A 121 -3.39 4.19 1.12
N VAL A 122 -4.39 4.60 1.89
CA VAL A 122 -5.82 4.39 1.62
C VAL A 122 -6.48 5.74 1.39
N HIS A 123 -7.34 5.83 0.37
CA HIS A 123 -8.08 7.05 0.04
C HIS A 123 -9.58 6.80 0.03
N HIS A 124 -10.33 7.70 0.68
CA HIS A 124 -11.79 7.71 0.66
C HIS A 124 -12.31 9.09 0.27
N LEU A 125 -13.36 9.10 -0.56
CA LEU A 125 -14.08 10.31 -0.91
C LEU A 125 -15.35 10.39 -0.06
N VAL A 126 -15.48 11.46 0.71
CA VAL A 126 -16.64 11.76 1.55
C VAL A 126 -17.24 13.07 1.05
N VAL A 127 -18.50 13.06 0.64
CA VAL A 127 -19.17 14.27 0.15
C VAL A 127 -20.00 14.85 1.29
N VAL A 128 -19.67 16.08 1.69
CA VAL A 128 -20.33 16.79 2.80
C VAL A 128 -20.98 18.04 2.23
N ASN A 129 -22.32 18.05 2.17
CA ASN A 129 -23.09 19.11 1.52
C ASN A 129 -22.67 19.35 0.06
N ALA A 130 -21.98 20.46 -0.22
CA ALA A 130 -21.49 20.83 -1.55
C ALA A 130 -19.98 20.60 -1.73
N ASP A 131 -19.28 20.19 -0.67
CA ASP A 131 -17.83 19.99 -0.67
C ASP A 131 -17.47 18.50 -0.71
N ALA A 132 -16.51 18.17 -1.56
CA ALA A 132 -15.95 16.83 -1.66
C ALA A 132 -14.67 16.72 -0.84
N TRP A 133 -14.67 15.91 0.20
CA TRP A 133 -13.50 15.68 1.05
C TRP A 133 -12.79 14.39 0.64
N THR A 134 -11.49 14.48 0.38
CA THR A 134 -10.64 13.30 0.25
C THR A 134 -9.93 13.04 1.58
N VAL A 135 -10.27 11.93 2.22
CA VAL A 135 -9.64 11.42 3.43
C VAL A 135 -8.58 10.42 3.03
N THR A 136 -7.33 10.70 3.39
CA THR A 136 -6.19 9.82 3.08
C THR A 136 -5.55 9.36 4.37
N LEU A 137 -5.35 8.05 4.51
CA LEU A 137 -4.65 7.44 5.63
C LEU A 137 -3.41 6.72 5.11
N ASP A 138 -2.23 7.16 5.55
CA ASP A 138 -0.99 6.42 5.38
C ASP A 138 -0.81 5.51 6.60
N VAL A 139 -0.92 4.20 6.42
CA VAL A 139 -0.93 3.21 7.51
C VAL A 139 0.35 2.38 7.50
N TRP A 140 0.98 2.21 8.66
CA TRP A 140 2.15 1.33 8.84
C TRP A 140 2.06 0.55 10.16
N ALA A 141 2.89 -0.49 10.29
CA ALA A 141 2.98 -1.27 11.52
C ALA A 141 3.77 -0.55 12.62
N ARG A 142 3.22 -0.51 13.84
CA ARG A 142 3.89 0.00 15.04
C ARG A 142 4.81 -1.10 15.59
N GLY A 143 6.09 -1.02 15.25
CA GLY A 143 7.12 -1.95 15.73
C GLY A 143 7.34 -3.11 14.77
N GLY A 144 8.27 -2.92 13.85
CA GLY A 144 8.78 -3.95 12.96
C GLY A 144 10.08 -3.42 12.35
N ALA A 145 11.21 -3.77 12.97
CA ALA A 145 12.44 -3.81 12.19
C ALA A 145 12.23 -4.89 11.12
N ALA A 146 12.49 -4.52 9.85
CA ALA A 146 12.54 -5.47 8.74
C ALA A 146 13.42 -6.68 9.06
#